data_AF-A0AAD9KJA5-F1
#
_entry.id   AF-A0AAD9KJA5-F1
#
_cell.length_a   1.000
_cell.length_b   1.000
_cell.length_c   1.000
_cell.angle_alpha   90.00
_cell.angle_beta   90.00
_cell.angle_gamma   90.00
#
_symmetry.space_group_name_H-M   'P 1'
#
loop_
_entity.id
_entity.type
_entity.pdbx_description
1 polymer ?
#
loop_
_entity_poly.entity_id
_entity_poly.type
_entity_poly.pdbx_seq_one_letter_code
_entity_poly.pdbx_strand_id
1 'polypeptide(L)'
;MSCIACSPNVKCPTLPDDCEPTKRGCGCCFECKGKVGATCSNFGLTCESGLMCVNTRGVAKALVQWDNFGFRGTCQEVDMCQLLTQSWYALLRDQKKLTARVVDGEAVTVDQPATAY
;
A
#
# COMPACT_ATOMS: atom_id res chain seq x y z
N MET A 1 3.99 -3.96 -20.45
CA MET A 1 2.88 -3.06 -20.85
C MET A 1 3.37 -1.63 -20.69
N SER A 2 3.11 -0.78 -21.67
CA SER A 2 3.42 0.66 -21.66
C SER A 2 2.13 1.47 -21.68
N CYS A 3 2.13 2.65 -21.07
CA CYS A 3 1.00 3.58 -21.16
C CYS A 3 0.90 4.17 -22.58
N ILE A 4 -0.32 4.52 -23.00
CA ILE A 4 -0.54 5.29 -24.24
C ILE A 4 0.00 6.71 -24.03
N ALA A 5 0.69 7.24 -25.03
CA ALA A 5 1.18 8.62 -24.99
C ALA A 5 0.01 9.60 -24.89
N CYS A 6 0.21 10.67 -24.11
CA CYS A 6 -0.78 11.72 -23.99
C CYS A 6 -0.92 12.50 -25.29
N SER A 7 -2.16 12.83 -25.66
CA SER A 7 -2.42 13.71 -26.80
C SER A 7 -1.80 15.09 -26.54
N PRO A 8 -1.14 15.71 -27.55
CA PRO A 8 -0.58 17.05 -27.40
C PRO A 8 -1.65 18.12 -27.16
N ASN A 9 -2.91 17.84 -27.48
CA ASN A 9 -4.05 18.75 -27.30
C ASN A 9 -4.81 18.52 -25.98
N VAL A 10 -4.26 17.73 -25.05
CA VAL A 10 -4.91 17.49 -23.75
C VAL A 10 -4.92 18.79 -22.93
N LYS A 11 -6.12 19.22 -22.52
CA LYS A 11 -6.28 20.37 -21.63
C LYS A 11 -6.38 19.86 -20.20
N CYS A 12 -5.31 20.04 -19.42
CA CYS A 12 -5.30 19.68 -18.01
C CYS A 12 -5.88 20.81 -17.16
N PRO A 13 -6.64 20.48 -16.09
CA PRO A 13 -7.12 21.49 -15.16
C PRO A 13 -5.95 22.12 -14.41
N THR A 14 -6.07 23.41 -14.09
CA THR A 14 -5.18 24.06 -13.13
C THR A 14 -5.49 23.51 -11.75
N LEU A 15 -4.46 23.08 -11.03
CA LEU A 15 -4.61 22.61 -9.66
C LEU A 15 -4.69 23.82 -8.70
N PRO A 16 -5.46 23.71 -7.61
CA PRO A 16 -5.45 24.71 -6.53
C PRO A 16 -4.06 24.81 -5.89
N ASP A 17 -3.73 25.99 -5.37
CA ASP A 17 -2.41 26.27 -4.77
C ASP A 17 -2.15 25.47 -3.48
N ASP A 18 -3.21 25.14 -2.73
CA ASP A 18 -3.17 24.38 -1.47
C ASP A 18 -3.28 22.86 -1.69
N CYS A 19 -2.63 22.32 -2.74
CA CYS A 19 -2.62 20.87 -2.92
C CYS A 19 -1.27 20.33 -3.41
N GLU A 20 -0.92 19.15 -2.89
CA GLU A 20 0.25 18.42 -3.38
C GLU A 20 -0.09 17.73 -4.71
N PRO A 21 0.61 18.03 -5.81
CA PRO A 21 0.33 17.41 -7.10
C PRO A 21 0.79 15.94 -7.13
N THR A 22 0.04 15.11 -7.85
CA THR A 22 0.41 13.74 -8.19
C THR A 22 -0.04 13.39 -9.60
N LYS A 23 0.55 12.36 -10.19
CA LYS A 23 0.21 11.85 -11.52
C LYS A 23 -0.08 10.36 -11.39
N ARG A 24 -1.23 9.92 -11.89
CA ARG A 24 -1.55 8.48 -11.97
C ARG A 24 -0.60 7.80 -12.96
N GLY A 25 -0.33 6.50 -12.77
CA GLY A 25 0.64 5.75 -13.57
C GLY A 25 0.49 5.94 -15.09
N CYS A 26 -0.75 5.93 -15.61
CA CYS A 26 -1.06 6.27 -17.01
C CYS A 26 -1.93 7.52 -17.17
N GLY A 27 -2.03 8.38 -16.16
CA GLY A 27 -2.77 9.64 -16.24
C GLY A 27 -1.98 10.69 -17.01
N CYS A 28 -2.66 11.52 -17.79
CA CYS A 28 -2.01 12.60 -18.53
C CYS A 28 -1.80 13.87 -17.72
N CYS A 29 -2.77 14.18 -16.87
CA CYS A 29 -2.78 15.40 -16.07
C CYS A 29 -2.32 15.11 -14.64
N PHE A 30 -1.80 16.16 -14.01
CA PHE A 30 -1.67 16.15 -12.56
C PHE A 30 -3.04 16.27 -11.90
N GLU A 31 -3.16 15.67 -10.73
CA GLU A 31 -4.30 15.78 -9.83
C GLU A 31 -3.79 16.08 -8.41
N CYS A 32 -4.64 16.60 -7.55
CA CYS A 32 -4.27 16.75 -6.13
C CYS A 32 -4.23 15.38 -5.46
N LYS A 33 -3.23 15.19 -4.59
CA LYS A 33 -3.23 14.08 -3.64
C LYS A 33 -4.43 14.16 -2.69
N GLY A 34 -4.82 13.02 -2.15
CA GLY A 34 -5.95 12.93 -1.22
C GLY A 34 -5.57 13.30 0.20
N LYS A 35 -6.40 14.16 0.80
CA LYS A 35 -6.38 14.51 2.22
C LYS A 35 -6.91 13.36 3.08
N VAL A 36 -6.83 13.49 4.41
CA VAL A 36 -7.37 12.52 5.37
C VAL A 36 -8.84 12.18 5.04
N GLY A 37 -9.16 10.89 5.04
CA GLY A 37 -10.49 10.38 4.72
C GLY A 37 -10.78 10.21 3.22
N ALA A 38 -9.97 10.76 2.33
CA ALA A 38 -10.15 10.58 0.88
C ALA A 38 -10.04 9.11 0.50
N THR A 39 -10.91 8.65 -0.41
CA THR A 39 -10.87 7.27 -0.91
C THR A 39 -9.67 7.08 -1.83
N CYS A 40 -8.92 6.01 -1.61
CA CYS A 40 -7.71 5.67 -2.34
C CYS A 40 -7.71 4.18 -2.73
N SER A 41 -6.85 3.82 -3.70
CA SER A 41 -6.75 2.44 -4.20
C SER A 41 -5.37 2.14 -4.75
N ASN A 42 -5.16 0.94 -5.29
CA ASN A 42 -3.85 0.56 -5.82
C ASN A 42 -3.44 1.41 -7.04
N PHE A 43 -4.41 1.76 -7.89
CA PHE A 43 -4.20 2.55 -9.12
C PHE A 43 -4.95 3.89 -9.13
N GLY A 44 -5.62 4.22 -8.05
CA GLY A 44 -6.38 5.45 -7.89
C GLY A 44 -5.53 6.56 -7.28
N LEU A 45 -6.24 7.46 -6.60
CA LEU A 45 -5.68 8.63 -5.95
C LEU A 45 -4.57 8.24 -4.95
N THR A 46 -3.50 9.03 -4.97
CA THR A 46 -2.37 8.95 -4.04
C THR A 46 -2.62 9.89 -2.86
N CYS A 47 -2.37 9.45 -1.63
CA CYS A 47 -2.54 10.27 -0.43
C CYS A 47 -1.42 11.31 -0.27
N GLU A 48 -1.70 12.42 0.40
CA GLU A 48 -0.73 13.48 0.74
C GLU A 48 0.44 12.96 1.58
N SER A 49 1.53 13.73 1.61
CA SER A 49 2.71 13.39 2.42
C SER A 49 2.33 13.18 3.89
N GLY A 50 2.85 12.12 4.51
CA GLY A 50 2.51 11.74 5.88
C GLY A 50 1.24 10.89 6.03
N LEU A 51 0.46 10.72 4.95
CA LEU A 51 -0.70 9.84 4.93
C LEU A 51 -0.40 8.53 4.19
N MET A 52 -1.09 7.47 4.59
CA MET A 52 -1.11 6.23 3.81
C MET A 52 -2.51 5.79 3.47
N CYS A 53 -2.61 5.11 2.33
CA CYS A 53 -3.83 4.47 1.90
C CYS A 53 -4.04 3.17 2.68
N VAL A 54 -5.00 3.14 3.60
CA VAL A 54 -5.26 2.01 4.49
C VAL A 54 -6.69 1.50 4.26
N ASN A 55 -6.85 0.18 4.11
CA ASN A 55 -8.18 -0.40 3.92
C ASN A 55 -8.93 -0.57 5.26
N THR A 56 -10.19 -0.99 5.21
CA THR A 56 -11.05 -1.22 6.39
C THR A 56 -10.53 -2.29 7.34
N ARG A 57 -9.57 -3.11 6.91
CA ARG A 57 -8.90 -4.14 7.74
C ARG A 57 -7.60 -3.62 8.37
N GLY A 58 -7.31 -2.33 8.24
CA GLY A 58 -6.09 -1.71 8.75
C GLY A 58 -4.83 -2.02 7.94
N VAL A 59 -4.95 -2.61 6.74
CA VAL A 59 -3.78 -2.96 5.91
C VAL A 59 -3.41 -1.78 5.02
N ALA A 60 -2.17 -1.30 5.15
CA ALA A 60 -1.62 -0.25 4.29
C ALA A 60 -1.32 -0.77 2.87
N LYS A 61 -1.58 0.08 1.87
CA LYS A 61 -1.29 -0.19 0.44
C LYS A 61 0.15 -0.64 0.22
N ALA A 62 1.11 -0.08 0.96
CA ALA A 62 2.52 -0.43 0.87
C ALA A 62 2.83 -1.91 1.15
N LEU A 63 1.94 -2.60 1.89
CA LEU A 63 2.08 -4.03 2.23
C LEU A 63 1.29 -4.94 1.28
N VAL A 64 0.64 -4.38 0.26
CA VAL A 64 -0.18 -5.12 -0.68
C VAL A 64 0.56 -5.27 -2.01
N GLN A 65 0.43 -6.43 -2.63
CA GLN A 65 1.00 -6.68 -3.95
C GLN A 65 0.44 -5.71 -5.00
N TRP A 66 1.30 -5.33 -5.95
CA TRP A 66 0.99 -4.33 -6.97
C TRP A 66 -0.18 -4.75 -7.88
N ASP A 67 -0.43 -6.04 -8.03
CA ASP A 67 -1.48 -6.64 -8.86
C ASP A 67 -2.82 -6.78 -8.12
N ASN A 68 -2.93 -6.32 -6.87
CA ASN A 68 -4.19 -6.32 -6.17
C ASN A 68 -5.08 -5.15 -6.63
N PHE A 69 -5.70 -5.31 -7.80
CA PHE A 69 -6.62 -4.33 -8.39
C PHE A 69 -7.86 -4.03 -7.51
N GLY A 70 -8.21 -4.96 -6.63
CA GLY A 70 -9.34 -4.86 -5.70
C GLY A 70 -9.07 -4.05 -4.44
N PHE A 71 -7.83 -3.62 -4.18
CA PHE A 71 -7.52 -2.85 -2.99
C PHE A 71 -8.26 -1.50 -3.00
N ARG A 72 -8.98 -1.22 -1.92
CA ARG A 72 -9.71 0.02 -1.65
C ARG A 72 -9.48 0.42 -0.21
N GLY A 73 -9.23 1.70 0.03
CA GLY A 73 -8.99 2.23 1.36
C GLY A 73 -9.27 3.71 1.44
N THR A 74 -8.84 4.29 2.56
CA THR A 74 -8.90 5.73 2.81
C THR A 74 -7.52 6.24 3.22
N CYS A 75 -7.24 7.49 2.91
CA CYS A 75 -6.03 8.17 3.37
C CYS A 75 -6.12 8.42 4.88
N GLN A 76 -5.16 7.89 5.62
CA GLN A 76 -5.12 7.96 7.07
C GLN A 76 -3.73 8.40 7.53
N GLU A 77 -3.68 9.13 8.65
CA GLU A 77 -2.44 9.34 9.38
C GLU A 77 -1.99 7.99 9.93
N VAL A 78 -0.74 7.65 9.70
CA VAL A 78 -0.13 6.44 10.26
C VAL A 78 1.20 6.79 10.86
N ASP A 79 1.38 6.37 12.10
CA ASP A 79 2.68 6.37 12.73
C ASP A 79 3.57 5.32 12.07
N MET A 80 4.82 5.68 11.76
CA MET A 80 5.85 4.74 11.29
C MET A 80 5.97 3.50 12.17
N CYS A 81 5.77 3.64 13.49
CA CYS A 81 5.75 2.51 14.43
C CYS A 81 4.62 1.51 14.13
N GLN A 82 3.46 1.99 13.68
CA GLN A 82 2.32 1.16 13.33
C GLN A 82 2.58 0.35 12.04
N LEU A 83 3.35 0.91 11.10
CA LEU A 83 3.73 0.21 9.87
C LEU A 83 4.76 -0.88 10.11
N LEU A 84 5.77 -0.61 10.95
CA LEU A 84 6.78 -1.60 11.32
C LEU A 84 6.15 -2.79 12.05
N THR A 85 5.21 -2.53 12.96
CA THR A 85 4.47 -3.60 13.64
C THR A 85 3.60 -4.40 12.67
N GLN A 86 2.88 -3.75 11.75
CA GLN A 86 2.09 -4.46 10.73
C GLN A 86 2.96 -5.34 9.81
N SER A 87 4.10 -4.82 9.36
CA SER A 87 5.05 -5.57 8.54
C SER A 87 5.60 -6.79 9.28
N TRP A 88 6.00 -6.61 10.55
CA TRP A 88 6.45 -7.70 11.42
C TRP A 88 5.37 -8.76 11.63
N TYR A 89 4.13 -8.36 11.93
CA TYR A 89 3.01 -9.31 12.09
C TYR A 89 2.62 -10.01 10.78
N ALA A 90 2.78 -9.38 9.62
CA ALA A 90 2.55 -10.01 8.33
C ALA A 90 3.61 -11.10 8.06
N LEU A 91 4.90 -10.77 8.26
CA LEU A 91 6.01 -11.73 8.16
C LEU A 91 5.83 -12.94 9.09
N LEU A 92 5.46 -12.70 10.35
CA LEU A 92 5.21 -13.79 11.31
C LEU A 92 4.02 -14.68 10.91
N ARG A 93 2.98 -14.12 10.28
CA ARG A 93 1.81 -14.89 9.85
C ARG A 93 2.14 -15.80 8.67
N ASP A 94 2.99 -15.34 7.77
CA ASP A 94 3.45 -16.15 6.63
C ASP A 94 4.41 -17.26 7.08
N GLN A 95 5.27 -17.00 8.08
CA GLN A 95 6.05 -18.05 8.76
C GLN A 95 5.15 -19.13 9.36
N LYS A 96 4.06 -18.76 10.06
CA LYS A 96 3.09 -19.73 10.61
C LYS A 96 2.34 -20.54 9.55
N LYS A 97 2.10 -19.98 8.35
CA LYS A 97 1.48 -20.72 7.25
C LYS A 97 2.44 -21.68 6.57
N LEU A 98 3.72 -21.31 6.46
CA LEU A 98 4.78 -22.19 5.97
C LEU A 98 4.97 -23.38 6.92
N THR A 99 5.01 -23.16 8.23
CA THR A 99 5.07 -24.26 9.19
C THR A 99 3.81 -25.12 9.17
N ALA A 100 2.61 -24.54 9.05
CA ALA A 100 1.38 -25.33 8.94
C ALA A 100 1.32 -26.19 7.66
N ARG A 101 1.84 -25.71 6.53
CA ARG A 101 1.92 -26.50 5.27
C ARG A 101 2.99 -27.59 5.29
N VAL A 102 3.98 -27.51 6.18
CA VAL A 102 5.00 -28.55 6.38
C VAL A 102 4.52 -29.66 7.32
N VAL A 103 3.36 -29.48 7.98
CA VAL A 103 2.81 -30.46 8.94
C VAL A 103 1.90 -31.52 8.29
N ASP A 104 1.80 -31.56 6.96
CA ASP A 104 1.17 -32.66 6.22
C ASP A 104 2.22 -33.68 5.69
N GLY A 105 3.27 -34.00 6.47
CA GLY A 105 4.17 -35.09 6.07
C GLY A 105 5.39 -35.41 6.93
N GLU A 106 6.09 -34.43 7.52
CA GLU A 106 7.27 -34.75 8.33
C GLU A 106 7.65 -33.58 9.26
N ALA A 107 7.74 -33.88 10.56
CA ALA A 107 8.09 -32.91 11.59
C ALA A 107 9.58 -32.53 11.50
N VAL A 108 9.87 -31.28 11.14
CA VAL A 108 11.19 -30.68 11.37
C VAL A 108 11.06 -29.67 12.49
N THR A 109 11.68 -29.96 13.64
CA THR A 109 11.88 -29.04 14.74
C THR A 109 12.74 -27.87 14.25
N VAL A 110 12.15 -26.67 14.15
CA VAL A 110 12.92 -25.45 13.95
C VAL A 110 13.26 -24.92 15.34
N ASP A 111 14.54 -25.06 15.72
CA ASP A 111 15.11 -24.44 16.90
C ASP A 111 14.76 -22.95 16.95
N GLN A 112 14.17 -22.53 18.07
CA GLN A 112 13.90 -21.13 18.37
C GLN A 112 15.24 -20.37 18.41
N PRO A 113 15.39 -19.21 17.73
CA PRO A 113 16.48 -18.32 18.07
C PRO A 113 16.20 -17.77 19.47
N ALA A 114 17.11 -18.11 20.40
CA ALA A 114 17.10 -17.64 21.77
C ALA A 114 16.93 -16.12 21.83
N THR A 115 15.93 -15.68 22.58
CA THR A 115 15.87 -14.32 23.12
C THR A 115 17.13 -14.04 23.92
N ALA A 116 17.93 -13.08 23.49
CA ALA A 116 18.92 -12.42 24.33
C ALA A 116 18.48 -10.97 24.53
N TYR A 117 18.23 -10.67 25.80
CA TYR A 117 17.98 -9.41 26.51
C TYR A 117 18.25 -8.09 25.78
#